data_AF-A0A916K9W8-F1
#
_entry.id   AF-A0A916K9W8-F1
#
_cell.length_a   1.000
_cell.length_b   1.000
_cell.length_c   1.000
_cell.angle_alpha   90.00
_cell.angle_beta   90.00
_cell.angle_gamma   90.00
#
_symmetry.space_group_name_H-M   'P 1'
#
loop_
_entity.id
_entity.type
_entity.pdbx_description
1 polymer ?
#
loop_
_entity_poly.entity_id
_entity_poly.type
_entity_poly.pdbx_seq_one_letter_code
_entity_poly.pdbx_strand_id
1 'polypeptide(L)'
;MIGIKVRTLFELNAKPIITAIYVRISTEEQAEHGYSIDAQRETLEKYCADTQRTVFRIYCDRGVSGKSINGRFELQQMMKDAEKASNT
;
A
#
# COMPACT_ATOMS: atom_id res chain seq x y z
N MET A 1 -13.12 -16.86 -41.24
CA MET A 1 -13.07 -16.67 -39.78
C MET A 1 -11.96 -15.68 -39.45
N ILE A 2 -12.29 -14.40 -39.36
CA ILE A 2 -11.37 -13.33 -38.93
C ILE A 2 -12.09 -12.69 -37.75
N GLY A 3 -11.77 -13.10 -36.52
CA GLY A 3 -12.62 -12.72 -35.38
C GLY A 3 -11.99 -12.88 -33.99
N ILE A 4 -10.66 -13.01 -33.88
CA ILE A 4 -10.00 -13.22 -32.58
C ILE A 4 -8.95 -12.15 -32.27
N LYS A 5 -8.46 -11.38 -33.25
CA LYS A 5 -7.31 -10.48 -33.05
C LYS A 5 -7.63 -9.07 -32.51
N VAL A 6 -8.90 -8.66 -32.51
CA VAL A 6 -9.30 -7.30 -32.09
C VAL A 6 -9.53 -7.21 -30.57
N ARG A 7 -9.88 -8.33 -29.92
CA ARG A 7 -10.19 -8.35 -28.48
C ARG A 7 -8.94 -8.16 -27.60
N THR A 8 -7.76 -8.57 -28.09
CA THR A 8 -6.49 -8.50 -27.34
C THR A 8 -5.81 -7.13 -27.38
N LEU A 9 -6.16 -6.24 -28.32
CA LEU A 9 -5.49 -4.94 -28.48
C LEU A 9 -5.96 -3.87 -27.47
N PHE A 10 -7.12 -4.06 -26.82
CA PHE A 10 -7.64 -3.09 -25.84
C PHE A 10 -7.20 -3.35 -24.40
N GLU A 11 -6.69 -4.54 -24.08
CA GLU A 11 -6.29 -4.90 -22.70
C GLU A 11 -4.81 -4.60 -22.38
N LEU A 12 -4.00 -4.21 -23.36
CA LEU A 12 -2.55 -4.05 -23.20
C LEU A 12 -2.07 -2.66 -22.73
N ASN A 13 -2.99 -1.70 -22.50
CA ASN A 13 -2.65 -0.32 -22.13
C ASN A 13 -3.26 0.15 -20.79
N ALA A 14 -3.62 -0.76 -19.89
CA ALA A 14 -4.04 -0.37 -18.56
C ALA A 14 -2.83 0.15 -17.77
N LYS A 15 -2.84 1.45 -17.42
CA LYS A 15 -1.83 2.04 -16.54
C LYS A 15 -1.78 1.24 -15.24
N PRO A 16 -0.60 0.76 -14.79
CA PRO A 16 -0.51 -0.06 -13.59
C PRO A 16 -1.02 0.73 -12.38
N ILE A 17 -1.83 0.06 -11.55
CA ILE A 17 -2.35 0.65 -10.31
C ILE A 17 -1.25 0.55 -9.26
N ILE A 18 -0.57 1.67 -9.02
CA ILE A 18 0.47 1.79 -8.01
C ILE A 18 -0.18 2.06 -6.65
N THR A 19 0.22 1.31 -5.63
CA THR A 19 -0.37 1.38 -4.27
C THR A 19 0.72 1.53 -3.22
N ALA A 20 0.53 2.45 -2.28
CA ALA A 20 1.34 2.55 -1.06
C ALA A 20 0.65 1.80 0.08
N ILE A 21 1.43 1.13 0.93
CA ILE A 21 0.91 0.42 2.11
C ILE A 21 1.35 1.19 3.35
N TYR A 22 0.41 1.46 4.26
CA TYR A 22 0.71 2.05 5.57
C TYR A 22 0.26 1.12 6.67
N VAL A 23 1.18 0.80 7.59
CA VAL A 23 0.94 -0.05 8.76
C VAL A 23 1.34 0.70 10.02
N ARG A 24 0.59 0.49 11.12
CA ARG A 24 0.86 1.15 12.40
C ARG A 24 0.56 0.23 13.57
N ILE A 25 1.33 0.40 14.64
CA ILE A 25 0.99 -0.17 15.95
C ILE A 25 1.11 0.88 17.05
N SER A 26 0.11 0.94 17.93
CA SER A 26 0.00 2.02 18.94
C SER A 26 0.76 1.72 20.21
N THR A 27 0.82 0.46 20.60
CA THR A 27 1.46 0.00 21.84
C THR A 27 2.23 -1.29 21.59
N GLU A 28 3.26 -1.54 22.40
CA GLU A 28 4.01 -2.80 22.37
C GLU A 28 3.13 -3.99 22.78
N GLU A 29 2.18 -3.78 23.69
CA GLU A 29 1.16 -4.76 24.10
C GLU A 29 0.33 -5.29 22.89
N GLN A 30 0.00 -4.44 21.92
CA GLN A 30 -0.66 -4.88 20.68
C GLN A 30 0.24 -5.77 19.81
N ALA A 31 1.57 -5.59 19.89
CA ALA A 31 2.54 -6.40 19.16
C ALA A 31 2.62 -7.82 19.76
N GLU A 32 2.59 -7.89 21.10
CA GLU A 32 2.67 -9.13 21.87
C GLU A 32 1.39 -9.97 21.76
N HIS A 33 0.21 -9.34 21.65
CA HIS A 33 -1.08 -10.03 21.51
C HIS A 33 -1.47 -10.39 20.05
N GLY A 34 -0.52 -10.36 19.11
CA GLY A 34 -0.71 -10.93 17.76
C GLY A 34 -1.20 -9.98 16.67
N TYR A 35 -1.39 -8.68 16.95
CA TYR A 35 -1.59 -7.65 15.92
C TYR A 35 -0.26 -7.13 15.40
N SER A 36 0.62 -8.04 14.97
CA SER A 36 1.97 -7.67 14.53
C SER A 36 1.93 -6.83 13.26
N ILE A 37 2.91 -5.93 13.12
CA ILE A 37 3.15 -5.19 11.87
C ILE A 37 3.31 -6.15 10.69
N ASP A 38 3.95 -7.30 10.91
CA ASP A 38 4.17 -8.29 9.85
C ASP A 38 2.87 -8.93 9.38
N ALA A 39 1.93 -9.25 10.28
CA ALA A 39 0.62 -9.78 9.89
C ALA A 39 -0.20 -8.74 9.10
N GLN A 40 -0.16 -7.47 9.52
CA GLN A 40 -0.80 -6.37 8.78
C GLN A 40 -0.18 -6.22 7.39
N ARG A 41 1.16 -6.25 7.32
CA ARG A 41 1.91 -6.12 6.07
C ARG A 41 1.60 -7.26 5.11
N GLU A 42 1.68 -8.51 5.57
CA GLU A 42 1.42 -9.69 4.75
C GLU A 42 -0.01 -9.68 4.18
N THR A 43 -0.99 -9.30 5.00
CA THR A 43 -2.39 -9.17 4.56
C THR A 43 -2.53 -8.15 3.43
N LEU A 44 -1.87 -6.99 3.55
CA LEU A 44 -1.96 -5.91 2.57
C LEU A 44 -1.14 -6.20 1.30
N GLU A 45 0.03 -6.82 1.44
CA GLU A 45 0.85 -7.29 0.33
C GLU A 45 0.09 -8.36 -0.49
N LYS A 46 -0.54 -9.33 0.19
CA LYS A 46 -1.39 -10.34 -0.44
C LYS A 46 -2.56 -9.71 -1.18
N TYR A 47 -3.26 -8.75 -0.56
CA TYR A 47 -4.33 -8.03 -1.23
C TYR A 47 -3.85 -7.32 -2.50
N CYS A 48 -2.66 -6.69 -2.48
CA CYS A 48 -2.10 -6.06 -3.66
C CYS A 48 -1.76 -7.08 -4.75
N ALA A 49 -1.19 -8.23 -4.38
CA ALA A 49 -0.91 -9.32 -5.31
C ALA A 49 -2.18 -9.88 -5.96
N ASP A 50 -3.20 -10.19 -5.16
CA ASP A 50 -4.49 -10.74 -5.60
C ASP A 50 -5.25 -9.77 -6.52
N THR A 51 -5.02 -8.46 -6.37
CA THR A 51 -5.65 -7.41 -7.17
C THR A 51 -4.76 -6.81 -8.26
N GLN A 52 -3.62 -7.45 -8.55
CA GLN A 52 -2.66 -7.02 -9.58
C GLN A 52 -2.18 -5.57 -9.43
N ARG A 53 -2.02 -5.13 -8.18
CA ARG A 53 -1.49 -3.80 -7.83
C ARG A 53 0.00 -3.88 -7.56
N THR A 54 0.73 -2.88 -8.03
CA THR A 54 2.16 -2.77 -7.74
C THR A 54 2.37 -1.99 -6.46
N VAL A 55 3.00 -2.62 -5.47
CA VAL A 55 3.37 -1.94 -4.22
C VAL A 55 4.54 -0.99 -4.49
N PHE A 56 4.33 0.30 -4.23
CA PHE A 56 5.37 1.32 -4.34
C PHE A 56 6.34 1.24 -3.15
N ARG A 57 5.77 1.31 -1.95
CA ARG A 57 6.50 1.32 -0.69
C ARG A 57 5.56 0.98 0.46
N ILE A 58 6.14 0.42 1.51
CA ILE A 58 5.48 0.11 2.78
C ILE A 58 6.02 1.09 3.84
N TYR A 59 5.11 1.77 4.51
CA TYR A 59 5.35 2.81 5.50
C TYR A 59 4.89 2.29 6.86
N CYS A 60 5.75 2.38 7.90
CA CYS A 60 5.49 1.71 9.17
C CYS A 60 5.78 2.60 10.40
N ASP A 61 4.75 2.96 11.16
CA ASP A 61 4.91 3.66 12.45
C ASP A 61 4.70 2.72 13.64
N ARG A 62 5.68 2.63 14.56
CA ARG A 62 5.61 1.80 15.78
C ARG A 62 5.56 2.65 17.04
N GLY A 63 4.71 2.25 18.00
CA GLY A 63 4.58 2.94 19.29
C GLY A 63 3.92 4.32 19.19
N VAL A 64 3.16 4.58 18.11
CA VAL A 64 2.57 5.89 17.85
C VAL A 64 1.06 5.84 18.06
N SER A 65 0.55 6.74 18.92
CA SER A 65 -0.87 6.86 19.24
C SER A 65 -1.74 7.20 18.02
N GLY A 66 -2.96 6.65 18.01
CA GLY A 66 -4.02 6.94 17.04
C GLY A 66 -4.56 8.38 17.07
N LYS A 67 -4.26 9.15 18.12
CA LYS A 67 -4.92 10.43 18.43
C LYS A 67 -4.38 11.66 17.67
N SER A 68 -3.17 11.58 17.11
CA SER A 68 -2.58 12.67 16.33
C SER A 68 -1.73 12.13 15.18
N ILE A 69 -1.57 12.94 14.13
CA ILE A 69 -0.60 12.70 13.05
C ILE A 69 0.84 13.05 13.46
N ASN A 70 1.00 13.78 14.56
CA ASN A 70 2.32 14.10 15.12
C ASN A 70 2.99 12.81 15.61
N GLY A 71 4.24 12.60 15.18
CA GLY A 71 5.00 11.38 15.45
C GLY A 71 4.76 10.23 14.45
N ARG A 72 3.87 10.41 13.46
CA ARG A 72 3.67 9.45 12.35
C ARG A 72 4.56 9.81 11.16
N PHE A 73 5.86 9.65 11.33
CA PHE A 73 6.83 10.08 10.33
C PHE A 73 6.66 9.34 9.01
N GLU A 74 6.33 8.04 9.07
CA GLU A 74 6.13 7.24 7.87
C GLU A 74 4.82 7.61 7.16
N LEU A 75 3.76 7.95 7.89
CA LEU A 75 2.53 8.49 7.28
C LEU A 75 2.79 9.82 6.56
N GLN A 76 3.54 10.72 7.21
CA GLN A 76 3.89 12.01 6.62
C GLN A 76 4.76 11.84 5.37
N GLN A 77 5.69 10.87 5.39
CA GLN A 77 6.52 10.56 4.24
C GLN A 77 5.68 10.00 3.08
N MET A 78 4.74 9.09 3.37
CA MET A 78 3.80 8.58 2.36
C MET A 78 3.03 9.70 1.67
N MET A 79 2.53 10.69 2.42
CA MET A 79 1.82 11.84 1.86
C MET A 79 2.71 12.67 0.93
N LYS A 80 3.96 12.94 1.34
CA LYS A 80 4.94 13.67 0.50
C LYS A 80 5.26 12.91 -0.79
N ASP A 81 5.42 11.60 -0.71
CA ASP A 81 5.74 10.78 -1.87
C ASP A 81 4.54 10.69 -2.83
N ALA A 82 3.31 10.63 -2.30
CA ALA A 82 2.08 10.70 -3.10
C ALA A 82 1.90 12.06 -3.80
N GLU A 83 2.23 13.17 -3.12
CA GLU A 83 2.18 14.51 -3.68
C GLU A 83 3.19 14.66 -4.84
N LYS A 84 4.43 14.22 -4.65
CA LYS A 84 5.45 14.23 -5.72
C LYS A 84 5.05 13.39 -6.92
N ALA A 85 4.48 12.21 -6.69
CA ALA A 85 4.01 11.32 -7.75
C ALA A 85 2.81 11.89 -8.54
N SER A 86 1.99 12.75 -7.91
CA SER A 86 0.87 13.41 -8.58
C SER A 86 1.30 14.60 -9.44
N ASN A 87 2.45 15.20 -9.12
CA ASN A 87 3.01 16.35 -9.82
C ASN A 87 3.96 15.97 -10.97
N THR A 88 4.08 14.67 -11.28
CA THR A 88 4.94 14.10 -12.34
C THR A 88 4.08 13.37 -13.37
#